data_AF-A0A084EJ48-F1
#
_entry.id   AF-A0A084EJ48-F1
#
_cell.length_a   1.000
_cell.length_b   1.000
_cell.length_c   1.000
_cell.angle_alpha   90.00
_cell.angle_beta   90.00
_cell.angle_gamma   90.00
#
_symmetry.space_group_name_H-M   'P 1'
#
loop_
_entity.id
_entity.type
_entity.pdbx_description
1 polymer ?
#
loop_
_entity_poly.entity_id
_entity_poly.type
_entity_poly.pdbx_seq_one_letter_code
_entity_poly.pdbx_strand_id
1 'polypeptide(L)'
;MSYKYINTLLNRSKWFYIYYYIININNKNNIINLFIYGGVNMRPKYSYKDISDWFLSKESMTPKKLQKLTYYAEAWAYALFDEGILSDTSFQAWIHGPVSPELWRDYKNYGWNEIPKKENNDYKLDKNTLELLDAVWSTYGERTGYELEAISHSETPWINARKGLEELEASTKLIKPEDMKNYYRSIYTGD
;
A
#
# COMPACT_ATOMS: atom_id res chain seq x y z
N MET A 1 -15.50 -21.65 26.96
CA MET A 1 -14.66 -20.50 26.56
C MET A 1 -14.64 -20.48 25.05
N SER A 2 -15.48 -19.65 24.42
CA SER A 2 -15.82 -19.82 22.99
C SER A 2 -14.74 -19.28 22.07
N TYR A 3 -14.55 -19.96 20.93
CA TYR A 3 -13.63 -19.66 19.81
C TYR A 3 -13.65 -18.19 19.32
N LYS A 4 -14.61 -17.37 19.76
CA LYS A 4 -14.81 -15.97 19.36
C LYS A 4 -13.85 -14.99 20.03
N TYR A 5 -13.21 -15.35 21.15
CA TYR A 5 -12.29 -14.45 21.88
C TYR A 5 -10.81 -14.57 21.47
N ILE A 6 -10.43 -15.63 20.76
CA ILE A 6 -9.02 -15.83 20.34
C ILE A 6 -8.73 -15.07 19.03
N ASN A 7 -9.72 -14.91 18.15
CA ASN A 7 -9.56 -14.17 16.89
C ASN A 7 -9.47 -12.64 17.04
N THR A 8 -9.88 -12.07 18.17
CA THR A 8 -9.80 -10.62 18.44
C THR A 8 -8.42 -10.16 18.95
N LEU A 9 -7.60 -11.06 19.50
CA LEU A 9 -6.25 -10.72 19.98
C LEU A 9 -5.17 -10.89 18.91
N LEU A 10 -5.32 -11.84 17.97
CA LEU A 10 -4.38 -12.01 16.85
C LEU A 10 -4.49 -10.91 15.80
N ASN A 11 -5.64 -10.24 15.67
CA ASN A 11 -5.79 -9.10 14.77
C ASN A 11 -5.19 -7.80 15.36
N ARG A 12 -5.15 -7.65 16.69
CA ARG A 12 -4.66 -6.43 17.34
C ARG A 12 -3.13 -6.26 17.30
N SER A 13 -2.35 -7.33 17.14
CA SER A 13 -0.88 -7.22 17.07
C SER A 13 -0.37 -6.60 15.77
N LYS A 14 -1.07 -6.82 14.64
CA LYS A 14 -0.67 -6.28 13.32
C LYS A 14 -1.04 -4.81 13.14
N TRP A 15 -2.21 -4.38 13.64
CA TRP A 15 -2.59 -2.97 13.68
C TRP A 15 -1.81 -2.17 14.73
N PHE A 16 -1.18 -2.84 15.70
CA PHE A 16 -0.39 -2.21 16.76
C PHE A 16 0.80 -1.42 16.20
N TYR A 17 1.45 -1.86 15.12
CA TYR A 17 2.63 -1.16 14.59
C TYR A 17 2.28 0.12 13.83
N ILE A 18 1.25 0.09 12.98
CA ILE A 18 0.70 1.31 12.38
C ILE A 18 0.24 2.24 13.50
N TYR A 19 -0.55 1.75 14.45
CA TYR A 19 -1.03 2.54 15.59
C TYR A 19 0.09 3.09 16.51
N TYR A 20 1.16 2.32 16.73
CA TYR A 20 2.31 2.72 17.56
C TYR A 20 3.22 3.74 16.86
N TYR A 21 3.39 3.60 15.54
CA TYR A 21 4.02 4.62 14.70
C TYR A 21 3.23 5.95 14.80
N ILE A 22 1.90 5.86 14.79
CA ILE A 22 0.97 7.00 14.93
C ILE A 22 1.06 7.65 16.32
N ILE A 23 1.16 6.88 17.41
CA ILE A 23 1.33 7.44 18.76
C ILE A 23 2.67 8.17 18.91
N ASN A 24 3.75 7.68 18.30
CA ASN A 24 5.06 8.35 18.38
C ASN A 24 5.13 9.65 17.58
N ILE A 25 4.38 9.77 16.48
CA ILE A 25 4.17 11.07 15.80
C ILE A 25 3.42 12.04 16.73
N ASN A 26 2.35 11.56 17.38
CA ASN A 26 1.53 12.39 18.26
C ASN A 26 2.16 12.69 19.64
N ASN A 27 3.08 11.89 20.17
CA ASN A 27 3.79 12.25 21.41
C ASN A 27 4.91 13.27 21.20
N LYS A 28 5.18 13.67 19.94
CA LYS A 28 5.94 14.87 19.60
C LYS A 28 5.05 16.11 19.48
N ASN A 29 3.80 16.08 19.98
CA ASN A 29 2.82 17.19 19.91
C ASN A 29 3.13 18.45 20.76
N ASN A 30 4.41 18.82 20.87
CA ASN A 30 4.78 20.24 20.92
C ASN A 30 4.97 20.84 19.50
N ILE A 31 4.74 20.06 18.43
CA ILE A 31 5.01 20.43 17.02
C ILE A 31 3.71 20.75 16.23
N ILE A 32 2.56 20.88 16.91
CA ILE A 32 1.35 21.45 16.29
C ILE A 32 1.61 22.91 15.81
N ASN A 33 2.71 23.54 16.25
CA ASN A 33 3.21 24.83 15.77
C ASN A 33 4.14 24.81 14.54
N LEU A 34 4.37 23.66 13.88
CA LEU A 34 5.13 23.63 12.61
C LEU A 34 4.24 23.42 11.38
N PHE A 35 3.00 23.91 11.44
CA PHE A 35 2.03 23.85 10.33
C PHE A 35 2.35 24.79 9.14
N ILE A 36 3.47 25.56 9.13
CA ILE A 36 3.64 26.69 8.16
C ILE A 36 5.02 26.78 7.48
N TYR A 37 6.01 25.92 7.77
CA TYR A 37 7.30 26.02 7.07
C TYR A 37 7.36 25.22 5.76
N GLY A 38 6.82 25.84 4.71
CA GLY A 38 7.35 25.71 3.35
C GLY A 38 6.54 24.79 2.45
N GLY A 39 5.60 25.37 1.69
CA GLY A 39 4.89 24.68 0.63
C GLY A 39 5.84 23.95 -0.33
N VAL A 40 5.87 22.63 -0.23
CA VAL A 40 6.36 21.77 -1.29
C VAL A 40 5.11 21.06 -1.81
N ASN A 41 4.63 21.49 -2.98
CA ASN A 41 3.79 20.62 -3.80
C ASN A 41 4.61 19.36 -4.07
N MET A 42 4.38 18.29 -3.32
CA MET A 42 5.07 17.03 -3.53
C MET A 42 4.37 16.34 -4.70
N ARG A 43 4.80 16.72 -5.90
CA ARG A 43 4.45 15.97 -7.11
C ARG A 43 4.85 14.51 -6.89
N PRO A 44 4.09 13.54 -7.42
CA PRO A 44 4.50 12.15 -7.33
C PRO A 44 5.95 12.03 -7.81
N LYS A 45 6.76 11.38 -6.96
CA LYS A 45 8.20 11.65 -6.91
C LYS A 45 9.05 10.48 -7.37
N TYR A 46 8.52 9.27 -7.26
CA TYR A 46 9.28 8.05 -7.47
C TYR A 46 8.71 7.24 -8.62
N SER A 47 9.57 6.48 -9.29
CA SER A 47 9.12 5.44 -10.21
C SER A 47 8.50 4.29 -9.41
N TYR A 48 7.57 3.54 -10.00
CA TYR A 48 7.16 2.25 -9.45
C TYR A 48 8.34 1.31 -9.24
N LYS A 49 9.43 1.46 -10.01
CA LYS A 49 10.66 0.69 -9.81
C LYS A 49 11.31 1.01 -8.48
N ASP A 50 11.43 2.28 -8.10
CA ASP A 50 12.05 2.69 -6.83
C ASP A 50 11.31 2.04 -5.64
N ILE A 51 9.98 2.08 -5.67
CA ILE A 51 9.14 1.51 -4.62
C ILE A 51 9.13 -0.02 -4.66
N SER A 52 9.02 -0.63 -5.84
CA SER A 52 9.02 -2.09 -5.98
C SER A 52 10.36 -2.70 -5.61
N ASP A 53 11.47 -2.03 -5.93
CA ASP A 53 12.82 -2.50 -5.63
C ASP A 53 13.07 -2.46 -4.13
N TRP A 54 12.57 -1.42 -3.45
CA TRP A 54 12.61 -1.36 -2.00
C TRP A 54 11.93 -2.60 -1.37
N PHE A 55 10.73 -2.98 -1.83
CA PHE A 55 10.06 -4.19 -1.34
C PHE A 55 10.86 -5.47 -1.69
N LEU A 56 11.38 -5.57 -2.91
CA LEU A 56 12.23 -6.68 -3.34
C LEU A 56 13.56 -6.78 -2.57
N SER A 57 14.01 -5.72 -1.90
CA SER A 57 15.18 -5.80 -1.01
C SER A 57 14.89 -6.36 0.38
N LYS A 58 13.62 -6.51 0.74
CA LYS A 58 13.25 -7.22 1.97
C LYS A 58 13.35 -8.73 1.75
N GLU A 59 12.74 -9.24 0.68
CA GLU A 59 12.76 -10.66 0.31
C GLU A 59 12.38 -10.90 -1.16
N SER A 60 12.59 -12.13 -1.64
CA SER A 60 12.01 -12.59 -2.91
C SER A 60 10.49 -12.74 -2.75
N MET A 61 9.74 -12.46 -3.80
CA MET A 61 8.27 -12.53 -3.75
C MET A 61 7.64 -12.72 -5.11
N THR A 62 6.41 -13.22 -5.14
CA THR A 62 5.65 -13.36 -6.39
C THR A 62 5.29 -11.98 -6.97
N PRO A 63 5.12 -11.86 -8.30
CA PRO A 63 4.63 -10.63 -8.94
C PRO A 63 3.31 -10.13 -8.34
N LYS A 64 2.42 -11.04 -7.95
CA LYS A 64 1.15 -10.69 -7.31
C LYS A 64 1.38 -9.99 -5.97
N LYS A 65 2.27 -10.50 -5.11
CA LYS A 65 2.59 -9.87 -3.83
C LYS A 65 3.22 -8.49 -4.04
N LEU A 66 4.17 -8.37 -4.96
CA LEU A 66 4.83 -7.10 -5.27
C LEU A 66 3.85 -6.01 -5.75
N GLN A 67 2.90 -6.40 -6.61
CA GLN A 67 1.80 -5.54 -7.06
C GLN A 67 0.98 -4.99 -5.90
N LYS A 68 0.58 -5.86 -4.97
CA LYS A 68 -0.24 -5.45 -3.82
C LYS A 68 0.53 -4.57 -2.85
N LEU A 69 1.79 -4.91 -2.53
CA LEU A 69 2.60 -4.07 -1.64
C LEU A 69 2.81 -2.66 -2.22
N THR A 70 3.08 -2.56 -3.53
CA THR A 70 3.23 -1.27 -4.21
C THR A 70 1.91 -0.48 -4.22
N TYR A 71 0.78 -1.16 -4.42
CA TYR A 71 -0.56 -0.54 -4.28
C TYR A 71 -0.80 0.01 -2.87
N TYR A 72 -0.52 -0.78 -1.84
CA TYR A 72 -0.72 -0.35 -0.45
C TYR A 72 0.17 0.85 -0.10
N ALA A 73 1.40 0.91 -0.60
CA ALA A 73 2.26 2.09 -0.44
C ALA A 73 1.61 3.35 -1.04
N GLU A 74 1.14 3.28 -2.28
CA GLU A 74 0.48 4.41 -2.94
C GLU A 74 -0.81 4.82 -2.23
N ALA A 75 -1.62 3.84 -1.82
CA ALA A 75 -2.92 4.12 -1.22
C ALA A 75 -2.80 4.74 0.19
N TRP A 76 -1.85 4.26 1.00
CA TRP A 76 -1.55 4.86 2.29
C TRP A 76 -0.87 6.23 2.16
N ALA A 77 -0.06 6.46 1.12
CA ALA A 77 0.47 7.79 0.82
C ALA A 77 -0.67 8.81 0.64
N TYR A 78 -1.66 8.51 -0.21
CA TYR A 78 -2.80 9.40 -0.41
C TYR A 78 -3.56 9.71 0.90
N ALA A 79 -3.70 8.72 1.79
CA ALA A 79 -4.39 8.92 3.05
C ALA A 79 -3.60 9.80 4.04
N LEU A 80 -2.29 9.59 4.15
CA LEU A 80 -1.42 10.21 5.15
C LEU A 80 -0.82 11.56 4.71
N PHE A 81 -0.55 11.70 3.41
CA PHE A 81 0.14 12.86 2.83
C PHE A 81 -0.74 13.70 1.89
N ASP A 82 -2.02 13.31 1.73
CA ASP A 82 -2.97 13.91 0.78
C ASP A 82 -2.56 13.78 -0.71
N GLU A 83 -1.49 13.04 -1.02
CA GLU A 83 -0.92 12.87 -2.36
C GLU A 83 -0.25 11.49 -2.55
N GLY A 84 -0.05 11.08 -3.80
CA GLY A 84 0.58 9.82 -4.16
C GLY A 84 2.10 9.93 -4.27
N ILE A 85 2.81 8.80 -4.14
CA ILE A 85 4.28 8.73 -4.23
C ILE A 85 4.77 8.31 -5.63
N LEU A 86 3.91 7.68 -6.44
CA LEU A 86 4.24 7.11 -7.76
C LEU A 86 3.99 8.08 -8.93
N SER A 87 5.02 8.30 -9.74
CA SER A 87 5.04 9.30 -10.84
C SER A 87 4.76 8.75 -12.23
N ASP A 88 4.92 7.45 -12.42
CA ASP A 88 4.98 6.80 -13.72
C ASP A 88 4.02 5.60 -13.83
N THR A 89 3.10 5.46 -12.88
CA THR A 89 2.04 4.45 -12.92
C THR A 89 0.79 4.93 -12.19
N SER A 90 -0.33 4.28 -12.49
CA SER A 90 -1.53 4.31 -11.65
C SER A 90 -2.10 2.91 -11.50
N PHE A 91 -3.02 2.71 -10.56
CA PHE A 91 -3.61 1.39 -10.32
C PHE A 91 -4.97 1.24 -11.02
N GLN A 92 -5.16 0.07 -11.62
CA GLN A 92 -6.40 -0.36 -12.27
C GLN A 92 -7.04 -1.51 -11.48
N ALA A 93 -8.36 -1.59 -11.48
CA ALA A 93 -9.11 -2.60 -10.74
C ALA A 93 -9.33 -3.88 -11.55
N TRP A 94 -8.24 -4.63 -11.77
CA TRP A 94 -8.25 -5.90 -12.50
C TRP A 94 -9.00 -6.99 -11.70
N ILE A 95 -9.27 -8.13 -12.34
CA ILE A 95 -10.00 -9.27 -11.75
C ILE A 95 -9.32 -9.73 -10.45
N HIS A 96 -7.99 -9.75 -10.41
CA HIS A 96 -7.19 -10.20 -9.27
C HIS A 96 -6.70 -9.04 -8.40
N GLY A 97 -7.56 -8.04 -8.20
CA GLY A 97 -7.30 -6.87 -7.36
C GLY A 97 -6.63 -5.69 -8.10
N PRO A 98 -6.15 -4.67 -7.36
CA PRO A 98 -5.43 -3.52 -7.91
C PRO A 98 -4.12 -3.92 -8.60
N VAL A 99 -3.87 -3.39 -9.80
CA VAL A 99 -2.68 -3.67 -10.61
C VAL A 99 -2.15 -2.39 -11.24
N SER A 100 -0.84 -2.16 -11.11
CA SER A 100 -0.08 -1.23 -11.96
C SER A 100 0.25 -1.95 -13.28
N PRO A 101 -0.23 -1.46 -14.44
CA PRO A 101 0.07 -2.07 -15.74
C PRO A 101 1.56 -2.12 -16.06
N GLU A 102 2.29 -1.07 -15.72
CA GLU A 102 3.73 -0.93 -15.95
C GLU A 102 4.51 -1.97 -15.12
N LEU A 103 4.24 -2.05 -13.82
CA LEU A 103 4.82 -3.06 -12.94
C LEU A 103 4.44 -4.48 -13.38
N TRP A 104 3.22 -4.68 -13.88
CA TRP A 104 2.77 -6.00 -14.33
C TRP A 104 3.53 -6.41 -15.57
N ARG A 105 3.66 -5.51 -16.54
CA ARG A 105 4.36 -5.77 -17.80
C ARG A 105 5.82 -6.19 -17.56
N ASP A 106 6.47 -5.58 -16.59
CA ASP A 106 7.88 -5.84 -16.28
C ASP A 106 8.12 -7.19 -15.58
N TYR A 107 7.16 -7.63 -14.76
CA TYR A 107 7.33 -8.84 -13.95
C TYR A 107 6.41 -10.02 -14.36
N LYS A 108 5.52 -9.87 -15.35
CA LYS A 108 4.57 -10.93 -15.76
C LYS A 108 5.23 -12.25 -16.16
N ASN A 109 6.46 -12.22 -16.70
CA ASN A 109 7.15 -13.40 -17.19
C ASN A 109 7.62 -14.34 -16.05
N TYR A 110 7.66 -13.86 -14.80
CA TYR A 110 7.87 -14.72 -13.64
C TYR A 110 6.65 -15.63 -13.37
N GLY A 111 5.45 -15.23 -13.82
CA GLY A 111 4.22 -15.98 -13.62
C GLY A 111 3.94 -16.21 -12.12
N TRP A 112 3.99 -17.47 -11.71
CA TRP A 112 3.80 -17.90 -10.33
C TRP A 112 5.11 -18.00 -9.52
N ASN A 113 6.25 -17.87 -10.19
CA ASN A 113 7.56 -17.94 -9.55
C ASN A 113 7.88 -16.64 -8.82
N GLU A 114 8.82 -16.74 -7.88
CA GLU A 114 9.33 -15.57 -7.17
C GLU A 114 10.23 -14.72 -8.07
N ILE A 115 10.08 -13.40 -7.94
CA ILE A 115 11.05 -12.42 -8.37
C ILE A 115 12.19 -12.47 -7.34
N PRO A 116 13.46 -12.63 -7.78
CA PRO A 116 14.60 -12.68 -6.88
C PRO A 116 14.69 -11.43 -6.00
N LYS A 117 15.12 -11.64 -4.76
CA LYS A 117 15.47 -10.56 -3.84
C LYS A 117 16.52 -9.67 -4.49
N LYS A 118 16.34 -8.35 -4.42
CA LYS A 118 17.33 -7.36 -4.87
C LYS A 118 18.27 -7.01 -3.72
N GLU A 119 19.52 -6.70 -4.04
CA GLU A 119 20.42 -6.12 -3.05
C GLU A 119 19.88 -4.76 -2.60
N ASN A 120 20.12 -4.43 -1.33
CA ASN A 120 19.66 -3.16 -0.76
C ASN A 120 20.46 -2.03 -1.43
N ASN A 121 19.84 -1.36 -2.40
CA ASN A 121 20.42 -0.20 -3.03
C ASN A 121 20.23 1.00 -2.12
N ASP A 122 21.15 1.96 -2.18
CA ASP A 122 21.05 3.26 -1.51
C ASP A 122 19.86 4.04 -2.12
N TYR A 123 18.65 3.67 -1.70
CA TYR A 123 17.42 4.20 -2.27
C TYR A 123 17.37 5.69 -1.99
N LYS A 124 17.27 6.50 -3.04
CA LYS A 124 17.11 7.96 -2.93
C LYS A 124 15.66 8.33 -2.55
N LEU A 125 15.11 7.63 -1.57
CA LEU A 125 13.80 7.88 -0.98
C LEU A 125 13.96 8.79 0.23
N ASP A 126 13.08 9.78 0.36
CA ASP A 126 13.06 10.59 1.57
C ASP A 126 12.57 9.80 2.78
N LYS A 127 12.85 10.37 3.95
CA LYS A 127 12.55 9.75 5.24
C LYS A 127 11.07 9.38 5.41
N ASN A 128 10.15 10.27 5.04
CA ASN A 128 8.72 10.03 5.20
C ASN A 128 8.26 8.85 4.33
N THR A 129 8.79 8.76 3.11
CA THR A 129 8.52 7.65 2.19
C THR A 129 9.08 6.34 2.75
N LEU A 130 10.31 6.33 3.25
CA LEU A 130 10.91 5.14 3.87
C LEU A 130 10.09 4.64 5.07
N GLU A 131 9.67 5.55 5.95
CA GLU A 131 8.85 5.20 7.10
C GLU A 131 7.46 4.64 6.69
N LEU A 132 6.85 5.21 5.64
CA LEU A 132 5.63 4.67 5.04
C LEU A 132 5.84 3.24 4.52
N LEU A 133 6.91 3.00 3.76
CA LEU A 133 7.22 1.69 3.19
C LEU A 133 7.49 0.64 4.28
N ASP A 134 8.20 1.02 5.35
CA ASP A 134 8.40 0.16 6.52
C ASP A 134 7.07 -0.15 7.22
N ALA A 135 6.17 0.81 7.38
CA ALA A 135 4.84 0.56 7.96
C ALA A 135 4.00 -0.39 7.09
N VAL A 136 4.02 -0.22 5.76
CA VAL A 136 3.37 -1.13 4.81
C VAL A 136 3.99 -2.53 4.91
N TRP A 137 5.32 -2.62 4.94
CA TRP A 137 6.02 -3.89 5.07
C TRP A 137 5.68 -4.61 6.38
N SER A 138 5.72 -3.92 7.53
CA SER A 138 5.35 -4.50 8.82
C SER A 138 3.90 -4.99 8.86
N THR A 139 3.01 -4.38 8.08
CA THR A 139 1.58 -4.70 8.09
C THR A 139 1.22 -5.81 7.12
N TYR A 140 1.76 -5.75 5.90
CA TYR A 140 1.35 -6.58 4.77
C TYR A 140 2.45 -7.54 4.30
N GLY A 141 3.71 -7.32 4.69
CA GLY A 141 4.89 -8.03 4.18
C GLY A 141 4.90 -9.52 4.46
N GLU A 142 4.32 -9.99 5.56
CA GLU A 142 4.19 -11.44 5.83
C GLU A 142 3.10 -12.14 5.00
N ARG A 143 2.21 -11.38 4.36
CA ARG A 143 1.07 -11.95 3.62
C ARG A 143 1.49 -12.40 2.23
N THR A 144 0.87 -13.47 1.77
CA THR A 144 0.96 -13.97 0.39
C THR A 144 0.21 -13.05 -0.56
N GLY A 145 0.51 -13.15 -1.86
CA GLY A 145 -0.23 -12.41 -2.89
C GLY A 145 -1.73 -12.72 -2.91
N TYR A 146 -2.13 -13.95 -2.54
CA TYR A 146 -3.54 -14.36 -2.47
C TYR A 146 -4.26 -13.75 -1.26
N GLU A 147 -3.61 -13.71 -0.10
CA GLU A 147 -4.17 -13.04 1.08
C GLU A 147 -4.34 -11.54 0.82
N LEU A 148 -3.36 -10.91 0.16
CA LEU A 148 -3.45 -9.49 -0.21
C LEU A 148 -4.52 -9.24 -1.28
N GLU A 149 -4.72 -10.16 -2.22
CA GLU A 149 -5.84 -10.11 -3.17
C GLU A 149 -7.18 -10.16 -2.43
N ALA A 150 -7.37 -11.14 -1.54
CA ALA A 150 -8.58 -11.28 -0.74
C ALA A 150 -8.87 -10.04 0.11
N ILE A 151 -7.84 -9.43 0.71
CA ILE A 151 -7.99 -8.15 1.42
C ILE A 151 -8.48 -7.09 0.43
N SER A 152 -7.77 -6.87 -0.69
CA SER A 152 -8.13 -5.82 -1.64
C SER A 152 -9.53 -5.95 -2.25
N HIS A 153 -10.07 -7.17 -2.37
CA HIS A 153 -11.44 -7.40 -2.84
C HIS A 153 -12.51 -6.99 -1.81
N SER A 154 -12.14 -6.84 -0.54
CA SER A 154 -13.02 -6.34 0.53
C SER A 154 -12.96 -4.82 0.71
N GLU A 155 -12.06 -4.13 0.00
CA GLU A 155 -11.77 -2.70 0.19
C GLU A 155 -12.55 -1.85 -0.82
N THR A 156 -13.13 -0.74 -0.36
CA THR A 156 -13.98 0.11 -1.19
C THR A 156 -13.29 0.73 -2.42
N PRO A 157 -11.97 1.00 -2.47
CA PRO A 157 -11.35 1.56 -3.68
C PRO A 157 -11.43 0.63 -4.88
N TRP A 158 -11.15 -0.66 -4.69
CA TRP A 158 -11.25 -1.65 -5.76
C TRP A 158 -12.73 -1.92 -6.12
N ILE A 159 -13.60 -2.04 -5.12
CA ILE A 159 -15.04 -2.25 -5.32
C ILE A 159 -15.66 -1.09 -6.11
N ASN A 160 -15.34 0.15 -5.75
CA ASN A 160 -15.85 1.35 -6.42
C ASN A 160 -15.44 1.39 -7.89
N ALA A 161 -14.17 1.11 -8.18
CA ALA A 161 -13.64 1.07 -9.54
C ALA A 161 -14.27 -0.05 -10.40
N ARG A 162 -14.79 -1.11 -9.79
CA ARG A 162 -15.48 -2.23 -10.47
C ARG A 162 -17.00 -2.15 -10.48
N LYS A 163 -17.61 -1.04 -10.01
CA LYS A 163 -19.05 -0.85 -10.10
C LYS A 163 -19.57 -1.09 -11.53
N GLY A 164 -20.63 -1.90 -11.62
CA GLY A 164 -21.27 -2.27 -12.88
C GLY A 164 -20.53 -3.31 -13.71
N LEU A 165 -19.60 -4.07 -13.12
CA LEU A 165 -18.93 -5.21 -13.75
C LEU A 165 -19.30 -6.51 -13.03
N GLU A 166 -19.32 -7.62 -13.77
CA GLU A 166 -19.45 -8.96 -13.18
C GLU A 166 -18.19 -9.34 -12.37
N GLU A 167 -18.32 -10.29 -11.46
CA GLU A 167 -17.24 -10.71 -10.54
C GLU A 167 -15.94 -11.05 -11.30
N LEU A 168 -16.06 -11.83 -12.38
CA LEU A 168 -14.94 -12.30 -13.20
C LEU A 168 -14.68 -11.45 -14.44
N GLU A 169 -15.38 -10.32 -14.61
CA GLU A 169 -15.21 -9.46 -15.77
C GLU A 169 -13.86 -8.72 -15.73
N ALA A 170 -13.13 -8.78 -16.84
CA ALA A 170 -11.87 -8.08 -16.99
C ALA A 170 -12.09 -6.57 -16.93
N SER A 171 -11.16 -5.85 -16.30
CA SER A 171 -11.27 -4.41 -16.14
C SER A 171 -9.91 -3.77 -16.13
N THR A 172 -9.84 -2.63 -16.81
CA THR A 172 -8.73 -1.67 -16.76
C THR A 172 -9.17 -0.33 -16.17
N LYS A 173 -10.37 -0.28 -15.54
CA LYS A 173 -10.88 0.93 -14.89
C LYS A 173 -9.89 1.38 -13.81
N LEU A 174 -9.54 2.66 -13.84
CA LEU A 174 -8.63 3.26 -12.86
C LEU A 174 -9.28 3.28 -11.47
N ILE A 175 -8.50 2.96 -10.46
CA ILE A 175 -8.83 3.20 -9.06
C ILE A 175 -8.51 4.66 -8.77
N LYS A 176 -9.52 5.43 -8.33
CA LYS A 176 -9.33 6.87 -8.14
C LYS A 176 -8.46 7.14 -6.91
N PRO A 177 -7.53 8.11 -6.98
CA PRO A 177 -6.80 8.60 -5.82
C PRO A 177 -7.70 8.93 -4.62
N GLU A 178 -8.83 9.56 -4.89
CA GLU A 178 -9.80 9.96 -3.86
C GLU A 178 -10.45 8.77 -3.16
N ASP A 179 -10.69 7.67 -3.88
CA ASP A 179 -11.23 6.44 -3.28
C ASP A 179 -10.20 5.83 -2.32
N MET A 180 -8.93 5.74 -2.74
CA MET A 180 -7.83 5.27 -1.88
C MET A 180 -7.70 6.16 -0.64
N LYS A 181 -7.58 7.47 -0.84
CA LYS A 181 -7.45 8.47 0.22
C LYS A 181 -8.53 8.31 1.28
N ASN A 182 -9.81 8.33 0.87
CA ASN A 182 -10.92 8.32 1.80
C ASN A 182 -11.02 6.99 2.57
N TYR A 183 -10.81 5.87 1.88
CA TYR A 183 -10.87 4.55 2.52
C TYR A 183 -9.76 4.35 3.56
N TYR A 184 -8.49 4.55 3.20
CA TYR A 184 -7.40 4.32 4.15
C TYR A 184 -7.35 5.38 5.25
N ARG A 185 -7.85 6.59 4.98
CA ARG A 185 -8.06 7.61 6.03
C ARG A 185 -9.15 7.19 7.02
N SER A 186 -10.25 6.56 6.60
CA SER A 186 -11.29 6.11 7.54
C SER A 186 -10.78 4.98 8.45
N ILE A 187 -9.91 4.10 7.94
CA ILE A 187 -9.22 3.09 8.77
C ILE A 187 -8.33 3.77 9.82
N TYR A 188 -7.69 4.89 9.45
CA TYR A 188 -6.83 5.66 10.33
C TYR A 188 -7.60 6.40 11.42
N THR A 189 -8.75 7.03 11.10
CA THR A 189 -9.55 7.81 12.06
C THR A 189 -10.41 6.94 12.99
N GLY A 190 -10.64 5.67 12.64
CA GLY A 190 -11.35 4.71 13.48
C GLY A 190 -12.86 4.88 13.48
N ASP A 191 -13.42 5.39 12.38
CA ASP A 191 -14.87 5.59 12.18
C ASP A 191 -15.63 4.30 11.86
#